data_AF-A0A924MEI8-F1
#
_entry.id   AF-A0A924MEI8-F1
#
_cell.length_a   1.000
_cell.length_b   1.000
_cell.length_c   1.000
_cell.angle_alpha   90.00
_cell.angle_beta   90.00
_cell.angle_gamma   90.00
#
_symmetry.space_group_name_H-M   'P 1'
#
loop_
_entity.id
_entity.type
_entity.pdbx_description
1 polymer ?
#
loop_
_entity_poly.entity_id
_entity_poly.type
_entity_poly.pdbx_seq_one_letter_code
_entity_poly.pdbx_strand_id
1 'polypeptide(L)' 'ISEAGATAEIERYMVIPGQALGYKIGALKIRELRSKYTQQLGSKFNIAKFHTAILKDGSMPLNILEIKMDAWAKKQ' A
#
# COMPACT_ATOMS: atom_id res chain seq x y z
N ILE A 1 0.77 -10.75 22.68
CA ILE A 1 0.65 -12.12 22.11
C ILE A 1 1.02 -13.10 23.22
N SER A 2 0.36 -14.26 23.32
CA SER A 2 0.83 -15.33 24.21
C SER A 2 2.13 -15.92 23.65
N GLU A 3 2.88 -16.63 24.49
CA GLU A 3 4.08 -17.38 24.06
C GLU A 3 3.76 -18.37 22.93
N ALA A 4 2.67 -19.14 23.07
CA ALA A 4 2.20 -20.04 22.03
C ALA A 4 1.88 -19.31 20.71
N GLY A 5 1.27 -18.12 20.79
CA GLY A 5 0.99 -17.30 19.61
C GLY A 5 2.26 -16.72 18.96
N ALA A 6 3.25 -16.32 19.76
CA ALA A 6 4.54 -15.85 19.25
C ALA A 6 5.30 -16.97 18.52
N THR A 7 5.30 -18.16 19.11
CA THR A 7 5.94 -19.36 18.55
C THR A 7 5.33 -19.70 17.20
N ALA A 8 4.00 -19.76 17.11
CA ALA A 8 3.30 -20.04 15.85
C ALA A 8 3.61 -19.01 14.74
N GLU A 9 3.70 -17.72 15.07
CA GLU A 9 4.07 -16.70 14.08
C GLU A 9 5.52 -16.83 13.61
N ILE A 10 6.46 -17.10 14.52
CA ILE A 10 7.87 -17.29 14.16
C ILE A 10 8.06 -18.49 13.24
N GLU A 11 7.43 -19.62 13.57
CA GLU A 11 7.45 -20.84 12.74
C GLU A 11 6.86 -20.56 11.34
N ARG A 12 5.76 -19.79 11.28
CA ARG A 12 5.18 -19.35 10.01
C ARG A 12 6.14 -18.51 9.18
N TYR A 13 6.89 -17.59 9.79
CA TYR A 13 7.89 -16.77 9.10
C TYR A 13 9.04 -17.60 8.54
N MET A 14 9.44 -18.67 9.24
CA MET A 14 10.48 -19.60 8.78
C MET A 14 10.05 -20.37 7.52
N VAL A 15 8.79 -20.83 7.48
CA VAL A 15 8.27 -21.64 6.35
C VAL A 15 7.82 -20.77 5.15
N ILE A 16 7.37 -19.53 5.41
CA ILE A 16 6.89 -18.61 4.36
C ILE A 16 7.75 -17.33 4.35
N PRO A 17 9.00 -17.42 3.86
CA PRO A 17 9.95 -16.32 3.93
C PRO A 17 9.43 -15.08 3.22
N GLY A 18 9.56 -13.92 3.86
CA GLY A 18 9.20 -12.61 3.31
C GLY A 18 7.72 -12.26 3.34
N GLN A 19 6.80 -13.20 3.58
CA GLN A 19 5.35 -12.91 3.58
C GLN A 19 4.97 -11.84 4.61
N ALA A 20 5.57 -11.90 5.80
CA ALA A 20 5.31 -10.94 6.89
C ALA A 20 5.75 -9.50 6.56
N LEU A 21 6.62 -9.32 5.56
CA LEU A 21 7.05 -7.99 5.14
C LEU A 21 5.95 -7.26 4.37
N GLY A 22 5.07 -8.01 3.68
CA GLY A 22 4.01 -7.46 2.83
C GLY A 22 3.08 -6.50 3.56
N TYR A 23 2.76 -6.77 4.83
CA TYR A 23 1.88 -5.94 5.64
C TYR A 23 2.41 -4.51 5.77
N LYS A 24 3.68 -4.36 6.16
CA LYS A 24 4.24 -3.03 6.42
C LYS A 24 4.75 -2.36 5.15
N ILE A 25 5.36 -3.12 4.23
CA ILE A 25 5.83 -2.58 2.96
C ILE A 25 4.67 -2.02 2.13
N GLY A 26 3.57 -2.78 1.98
CA GLY A 26 2.39 -2.31 1.26
C GLY A 26 1.76 -1.07 1.91
N ALA A 27 1.61 -1.09 3.23
CA ALA A 27 1.07 0.05 3.97
C ALA A 27 1.97 1.30 3.90
N LEU A 28 3.30 1.15 3.88
CA LEU A 28 4.23 2.26 3.71
C LEU A 28 4.12 2.86 2.30
N LYS A 29 4.09 2.03 1.26
CA LYS A 29 3.95 2.50 -0.12
C LYS A 29 2.64 3.26 -0.35
N ILE A 30 1.51 2.78 0.18
CA ILE A 30 0.23 3.51 0.05
C ILE A 30 0.30 4.88 0.75
N ARG A 31 0.94 4.98 1.92
CA ARG A 31 1.16 6.26 2.63
C ARG A 31 2.08 7.19 1.85
N GLU A 32 3.16 6.66 1.30
CA GLU A 32 4.10 7.39 0.44
C GLU A 32 3.37 8.00 -0.77
N LEU A 33 2.58 7.20 -1.50
CA LEU A 33 1.78 7.67 -2.64
C LEU A 33 0.77 8.75 -2.23
N ARG A 34 0.09 8.58 -1.10
CA ARG A 34 -0.82 9.61 -0.58
C ARG A 34 -0.07 10.91 -0.32
N SER A 35 1.09 10.86 0.33
CA SER A 35 1.91 12.05 0.61
C SER A 35 2.36 12.73 -0.69
N LYS A 36 2.91 11.93 -1.63
CA LYS A 36 3.33 12.37 -2.97
C LYS A 36 2.23 13.15 -3.69
N TYR A 37 1.03 12.59 -3.80
CA TYR A 37 -0.05 13.25 -4.54
C TYR A 37 -0.74 14.36 -3.76
N THR A 38 -0.73 14.34 -2.42
CA THR A 38 -1.18 15.49 -1.62
C THR A 38 -0.29 16.69 -1.92
N GLN A 39 1.03 16.50 -1.96
CA GLN A 39 1.97 17.57 -2.28
C GLN A 39 1.88 18.00 -3.76
N GLN A 40 1.82 17.06 -4.69
CA GLN A 40 1.78 17.33 -6.12
C GLN A 40 0.50 18.05 -6.57
N LEU A 41 -0.67 17.66 -6.03
CA LEU A 41 -1.97 18.19 -6.46
C LEU A 41 -2.44 19.38 -5.64
N GLY A 42 -1.87 19.60 -4.45
CA GLY A 42 -2.22 20.72 -3.58
C GLY A 42 -3.72 20.81 -3.33
N SER A 43 -4.33 21.97 -3.64
CA SER A 43 -5.77 22.21 -3.49
C SER A 43 -6.66 21.32 -4.36
N LYS A 44 -6.12 20.71 -5.42
CA LYS A 44 -6.86 19.76 -6.26
C LYS A 44 -6.91 18.35 -5.66
N PHE A 45 -6.08 18.06 -4.64
CA PHE A 45 -6.09 16.75 -4.01
C PHE A 45 -7.44 16.48 -3.33
N ASN A 46 -8.02 15.32 -3.64
CA ASN A 46 -9.24 14.85 -2.98
C ASN A 46 -9.03 13.42 -2.48
N ILE A 47 -9.15 13.23 -1.16
CA ILE A 47 -8.89 11.94 -0.52
C ILE A 47 -9.87 10.85 -0.93
N ALA A 48 -11.14 11.20 -1.20
CA ALA A 48 -12.13 10.23 -1.67
C ALA A 48 -11.77 9.75 -3.09
N LYS A 49 -11.38 10.66 -4.00
CA LYS A 49 -10.91 10.29 -5.34
C LYS A 49 -9.63 9.43 -5.29
N PHE A 50 -8.70 9.73 -4.38
CA PHE A 50 -7.50 8.91 -4.16
C PHE A 50 -7.88 7.49 -3.71
N HIS A 51 -8.74 7.33 -2.70
CA HIS A 51 -9.17 6.00 -2.25
C HIS A 51 -9.90 5.22 -3.34
N THR A 52 -10.78 5.87 -4.11
CA THR A 52 -11.43 5.24 -5.26
C THR A 52 -10.40 4.77 -6.27
N ALA A 53 -9.41 5.60 -6.62
CA ALA A 53 -8.37 5.23 -7.58
C ALA A 53 -7.50 4.05 -7.11
N ILE A 54 -7.17 4.01 -5.82
CA ILE A 54 -6.42 2.90 -5.21
C ILE A 54 -7.21 1.58 -5.29
N LEU A 55 -8.50 1.59 -4.98
CA LEU A 55 -9.28 0.35 -4.78
C LEU A 55 -9.94 -0.19 -6.06
N LYS A 56 -10.31 0.67 -7.01
CA LYS A 56 -11.26 0.32 -8.10
C LYS A 56 -10.84 -0.84 -9.02
N ASP A 57 -9.55 -1.12 -9.16
CA ASP A 57 -9.04 -2.13 -10.11
C ASP A 57 -8.47 -3.37 -9.40
N GLY A 58 -8.73 -3.52 -8.09
CA GLY A 58 -8.35 -4.69 -7.31
C GLY A 58 -6.86 -4.77 -6.94
N SER A 59 -6.45 -5.97 -6.51
CA SER A 59 -5.09 -6.23 -6.02
C SER A 59 -4.09 -6.33 -7.16
N MET A 60 -2.95 -5.66 -7.04
CA MET A 60 -1.88 -5.66 -8.03
C MET A 60 -0.50 -5.44 -7.37
N PRO A 61 0.60 -5.75 -8.07
CA PRO A 61 1.96 -5.43 -7.60
C PRO A 61 2.13 -3.92 -7.33
N LEU A 62 2.91 -3.58 -6.30
CA LEU A 62 3.08 -2.18 -5.85
C LEU A 62 3.66 -1.25 -6.92
N ASN A 63 4.54 -1.76 -7.79
CA ASN A 63 5.08 -1.01 -8.92
C ASN A 63 4.00 -0.69 -9.98
N ILE A 64 3.09 -1.63 -10.25
CA ILE A 64 1.96 -1.41 -11.17
C ILE A 64 0.97 -0.42 -10.56
N LEU A 65 0.71 -0.54 -9.25
CA LEU A 65 -0.11 0.42 -8.51
C LEU A 65 0.46 1.83 -8.64
N GLU A 66 1.78 2.00 -8.46
CA GLU A 66 2.43 3.30 -8.57
C GLU A 66 2.31 3.91 -9.97
N ILE A 67 2.58 3.14 -11.04
CA ILE A 67 2.41 3.60 -12.43
C ILE A 67 0.98 4.07 -12.69
N LYS A 68 -0.01 3.28 -12.25
CA LYS A 68 -1.42 3.61 -12.41
C LYS A 68 -1.78 4.89 -11.65
N MET A 69 -1.29 5.03 -10.42
CA MET A 69 -1.58 6.20 -9.59
C MET A 69 -0.91 7.46 -10.13
N ASP A 70 0.28 7.35 -10.73
CA ASP A 70 0.93 8.45 -11.44
C ASP A 70 0.09 8.89 -12.66
N ALA A 71 -0.47 7.94 -13.41
CA ALA A 71 -1.38 8.24 -14.51
C ALA A 71 -2.71 8.88 -14.04
N TRP A 72 -3.24 8.48 -12.89
CA TRP A 72 -4.42 9.11 -12.28
C TRP A 72 -4.14 10.55 -11.84
N ALA A 73 -3.01 10.78 -11.17
CA ALA A 73 -2.62 12.09 -10.67
C ALA A 73 -2.43 13.11 -11.80
N LYS A 74 -1.85 12.70 -12.93
CA LYS A 74 -1.72 13.54 -14.14
C LYS A 74 -3.07 14.00 -14.73
N LYS A 75 -4.18 13.34 -14.36
CA LYS A 75 -5.52 13.64 -14.85
C LYS A 75 -6.38 14.42 -13.84
N GLN A 76 -5.83 14.81 -12.67
CA GLN A 76 -6.52 15.63 -11.67
C GLN A 76 -6.27 17.13 -11.89
#